data_AF-A0A814FK97-F1
#
_entry.id   AF-A0A814FK97-F1
#
_cell.length_a   1.000
_cell.length_b   1.000
_cell.length_c   1.000
_cell.angle_alpha   90.00
_cell.angle_beta   90.00
_cell.angle_gamma   90.00
#
_symmetry.space_group_name_H-M   'P 1'
#
loop_
_entity.id
_entity.type
_entity.pdbx_description
1 polymer ?
#
loop_
_entity_poly.entity_id
_entity_poly.type
_entity_poly.pdbx_seq_one_letter_code
_entity_poly.pdbx_strand_id
1 'polypeptide(L)'
;MFRIFRYRCIILRYIILWLFIITTIKLTTILYYDLQQQSIDSTSLALPFDDTNTNKDKLFNPIANSNTSIIINRTTIEYYRKYVERKNYEQFMYNKHLFSSSTRYVLLVQVHTRVVYLKKFIEMLRSVETINETLVIFSHDFIDPKINILVTNITFVPVIQIFYPFSQQLYPDEFPGLDPNDCPRDLAKHK
;
A
#
# COMPACT_ATOMS: atom_id res chain seq x y z
N MET A 1 -59.19 -20.06 -15.04
CA MET A 1 -58.46 -18.90 -14.50
C MET A 1 -57.46 -19.25 -13.38
N PHE A 2 -57.79 -20.16 -12.45
CA PHE A 2 -56.93 -20.50 -11.28
C PHE A 2 -55.60 -21.23 -11.57
N ARG A 3 -55.51 -22.05 -12.63
CA ARG A 3 -54.29 -22.84 -12.95
C ARG A 3 -53.09 -22.00 -13.38
N ILE A 4 -53.32 -20.89 -14.09
CA ILE A 4 -52.26 -20.00 -14.60
C ILE A 4 -51.63 -19.21 -13.44
N PHE A 5 -52.45 -18.79 -12.47
CA PHE A 5 -51.98 -18.05 -11.30
C PHE A 5 -51.02 -18.88 -10.45
N ARG A 6 -51.34 -20.17 -10.25
CA ARG A 6 -50.50 -21.10 -9.49
C ARG A 6 -49.14 -21.35 -10.16
N TYR A 7 -49.09 -21.42 -11.50
CA TYR A 7 -47.84 -21.61 -12.24
C TYR A 7 -46.93 -20.37 -12.16
N ARG A 8 -47.50 -19.16 -12.22
CA ARG A 8 -46.74 -17.90 -12.07
C ARG A 8 -46.17 -17.72 -10.67
N CYS A 9 -46.90 -18.12 -9.62
CA CYS A 9 -46.37 -18.11 -8.25
C CYS A 9 -45.24 -19.13 -8.03
N ILE A 10 -45.31 -20.30 -8.67
CA ILE A 10 -44.25 -21.31 -8.61
C ILE A 10 -42.98 -20.78 -9.29
N ILE A 11 -43.10 -20.22 -10.50
CA ILE A 11 -41.97 -19.63 -11.22
C ILE A 11 -41.34 -18.47 -10.42
N LEU A 12 -42.16 -17.58 -9.87
CA LEU A 12 -41.68 -16.46 -9.06
C LEU A 12 -40.90 -16.94 -7.82
N ARG A 13 -41.37 -18.01 -7.16
CA ARG A 13 -40.67 -18.61 -6.02
C ARG A 13 -39.30 -19.18 -6.41
N TYR A 14 -39.18 -19.82 -7.57
CA TYR A 14 -37.89 -20.30 -8.08
C TYR A 14 -36.94 -19.15 -8.45
N ILE A 15 -37.46 -18.06 -9.02
CA ILE A 15 -36.65 -16.87 -9.34
C ILE A 15 -36.10 -16.24 -8.06
N ILE A 16 -36.93 -16.08 -7.01
CA ILE A 16 -36.49 -15.52 -5.73
C ILE A 16 -35.44 -16.42 -5.07
N LEU A 17 -35.65 -17.74 -5.08
CA LEU A 17 -34.67 -18.70 -4.55
C LEU A 17 -33.34 -18.62 -5.31
N TRP A 18 -33.38 -18.50 -6.63
CA TRP A 18 -32.20 -18.40 -7.48
C TRP A 18 -31.41 -17.10 -7.22
N LEU A 19 -32.11 -15.96 -7.08
CA LEU A 19 -31.48 -14.70 -6.70
C LEU A 19 -30.83 -14.78 -5.33
N PHE A 20 -31.48 -15.43 -4.35
CA PHE A 20 -30.91 -15.62 -3.02
C PHE A 20 -29.62 -16.45 -3.08
N ILE A 21 -29.61 -17.55 -3.85
CA ILE A 21 -28.42 -18.39 -4.06
C ILE A 21 -27.26 -17.59 -4.70
N ILE A 22 -27.55 -16.72 -5.67
CA ILE A 22 -26.50 -15.87 -6.27
C ILE A 22 -25.92 -14.89 -5.26
N THR A 23 -26.77 -14.28 -4.42
CA THR A 23 -26.31 -13.34 -3.40
C THR A 23 -25.45 -14.01 -2.33
N THR A 24 -25.80 -15.24 -1.93
CA THR A 24 -25.00 -15.99 -0.95
C THR A 24 -23.66 -16.41 -1.55
N ILE A 25 -23.62 -16.85 -2.81
CA ILE A 25 -22.35 -17.17 -3.50
C ILE A 25 -21.45 -15.94 -3.63
N LYS A 26 -22.01 -14.76 -3.95
CA LYS A 26 -21.24 -13.51 -4.01
C LYS A 26 -20.72 -13.11 -2.62
N LEU A 27 -21.52 -13.26 -1.57
CA LEU A 27 -21.10 -12.92 -0.21
C LEU A 27 -20.01 -13.87 0.30
N THR A 28 -20.13 -15.18 0.03
CA THR A 28 -19.13 -16.17 0.44
C THR A 28 -17.83 -16.01 -0.34
N THR A 29 -17.87 -15.66 -1.63
CA THR A 29 -16.66 -15.35 -2.39
C THR A 29 -15.97 -14.09 -1.87
N ILE A 30 -16.70 -13.02 -1.56
CA ILE A 30 -16.13 -11.81 -0.94
C ILE A 30 -15.44 -12.13 0.40
N LEU A 31 -16.13 -12.87 1.29
CA LEU A 31 -15.57 -13.28 2.58
C LEU A 31 -14.36 -14.22 2.43
N TYR A 32 -14.38 -15.11 1.45
CA TYR A 32 -13.27 -16.03 1.15
C TYR A 32 -12.00 -15.28 0.71
N TYR A 33 -12.15 -14.25 -0.12
CA TYR A 33 -11.02 -13.42 -0.55
C TYR A 33 -10.43 -12.57 0.61
N ASP A 34 -11.26 -12.08 1.53
CA ASP A 34 -10.78 -11.37 2.72
C ASP A 34 -9.97 -12.28 3.66
N LEU A 35 -10.40 -13.54 3.86
CA LEU A 35 -9.69 -14.49 4.73
C LEU A 35 -8.33 -14.94 4.16
N GLN A 36 -8.20 -15.04 2.84
CA GLN A 36 -6.93 -15.41 2.18
C GLN A 36 -5.84 -14.32 2.30
N GLN A 37 -6.22 -13.05 2.48
CA GLN A 37 -5.24 -11.97 2.67
C GLN A 37 -4.49 -12.05 4.01
N GLN A 38 -5.08 -12.67 5.03
CA GLN A 38 -4.49 -12.71 6.37
C GLN A 38 -3.44 -13.83 6.54
N SER A 39 -3.48 -14.91 5.75
CA SER A 39 -2.54 -16.04 5.88
C SER A 39 -1.23 -15.88 5.11
N ILE A 40 -1.17 -14.96 4.14
CA ILE A 40 0.03 -14.71 3.31
C ILE A 40 0.98 -13.71 4.02
N ASP A 41 0.50 -13.03 5.05
CA ASP A 41 1.19 -11.90 5.69
C ASP A 41 2.25 -12.28 6.75
N SER A 42 2.32 -13.54 7.20
CA SER A 42 3.31 -13.96 8.21
C SER A 42 4.64 -14.43 7.65
N THR A 43 4.76 -14.65 6.33
CA THR A 43 5.93 -15.35 5.75
C THR A 43 6.85 -14.43 4.91
N SER A 44 6.53 -13.14 4.77
CA SER A 44 7.29 -12.22 3.89
C SER A 44 7.90 -11.00 4.58
N LEU A 45 8.28 -11.13 5.86
CA LEU A 45 9.07 -10.11 6.59
C LEU A 45 10.59 -10.22 6.37
N ALA A 46 11.06 -11.00 5.38
CA ALA A 46 12.45 -10.97 4.98
C ALA A 46 12.72 -9.75 4.08
N LEU A 47 13.42 -8.76 4.63
CA LEU A 47 14.05 -7.69 3.85
C LEU A 47 14.92 -8.31 2.74
N PRO A 48 14.97 -7.75 1.52
CA PRO A 48 16.04 -8.05 0.59
C PRO A 48 17.34 -7.45 1.15
N PHE A 49 18.08 -8.26 1.90
CA PHE A 49 19.46 -8.00 2.28
C PHE A 49 20.32 -8.39 1.08
N ASP A 50 20.85 -7.40 0.37
CA ASP A 50 21.76 -7.61 -0.76
C ASP A 50 23.16 -7.89 -0.20
N ASP A 51 23.40 -9.17 0.12
CA ASP A 51 24.70 -9.67 0.58
C ASP A 51 25.47 -10.26 -0.61
N THR A 52 26.32 -9.46 -1.24
CA THR A 52 27.51 -10.01 -1.90
C THR A 52 28.69 -9.96 -0.93
N ASN A 53 28.99 -11.13 -0.37
CA ASN A 53 30.19 -11.53 0.38
C ASN A 53 30.33 -11.00 1.82
N THR A 54 30.16 -11.88 2.83
CA THR A 54 31.26 -12.57 3.54
C THR A 54 30.71 -13.55 4.61
N ASN A 55 31.14 -14.81 4.53
CA ASN A 55 31.12 -15.88 5.54
C ASN A 55 29.83 -16.23 6.32
N LYS A 56 29.36 -17.45 6.03
CA LYS A 56 28.53 -18.30 6.88
C LYS A 56 29.15 -18.42 8.27
N ASP A 57 28.41 -18.04 9.31
CA ASP A 57 28.28 -18.76 10.59
C ASP A 57 27.57 -17.89 11.63
N LYS A 58 26.29 -18.19 11.89
CA LYS A 58 25.67 -18.36 13.22
C LYS A 58 24.14 -18.18 13.16
N LEU A 59 23.46 -19.27 13.48
CA LEU A 59 22.06 -19.35 13.87
C LEU A 59 21.75 -18.30 14.95
N PHE A 60 20.93 -17.29 14.61
CA PHE A 60 20.60 -16.17 15.51
C PHE A 60 19.34 -16.50 16.33
N ASN A 61 19.52 -16.75 17.62
CA ASN A 61 18.44 -16.70 18.62
C ASN A 61 18.30 -15.25 19.11
N PRO A 62 17.13 -14.60 19.00
CA PRO A 62 16.98 -13.23 19.46
C PRO A 62 16.69 -13.20 20.97
N ILE A 63 17.74 -13.08 21.77
CA ILE A 63 17.65 -12.36 23.04
C ILE A 63 18.01 -10.91 22.71
N ALA A 64 16.99 -10.11 22.39
CA ALA A 64 17.17 -8.71 21.99
C ALA A 64 17.48 -7.85 23.22
N ASN A 65 18.76 -7.51 23.39
CA ASN A 65 19.18 -6.50 24.35
C ASN A 65 18.70 -5.12 23.87
N SER A 66 18.20 -4.26 24.76
CA SER A 66 17.66 -2.92 24.44
C SER A 66 18.64 -2.03 23.67
N ASN A 67 19.94 -2.17 23.92
CA ASN A 67 20.98 -1.43 23.21
C ASN A 67 21.06 -1.85 21.73
N THR A 68 20.82 -3.12 21.43
CA THR A 68 20.86 -3.65 20.06
C THR A 68 19.66 -3.16 19.24
N SER A 69 18.46 -3.11 19.82
CA SER A 69 17.27 -2.57 19.12
C SER A 69 17.38 -1.07 18.86
N ILE A 70 17.94 -0.29 19.79
CA ILE A 70 18.16 1.15 19.60
C ILE A 70 19.17 1.42 18.47
N ILE A 71 20.27 0.67 18.43
CA ILE A 71 21.28 0.81 17.36
C ILE A 71 20.68 0.43 16.01
N ILE A 72 19.94 -0.69 15.94
CA ILE A 72 19.25 -1.13 14.72
C ILE A 72 18.29 -0.05 14.22
N ASN A 73 17.45 0.51 15.09
CA ASN A 73 16.50 1.56 14.72
C ASN A 73 17.20 2.81 14.14
N ARG A 74 18.29 3.29 14.76
CA ARG A 74 19.03 4.46 14.24
C ARG A 74 19.61 4.20 12.86
N THR A 75 20.25 3.05 12.68
CA THR A 75 20.86 2.67 11.40
C THR A 75 19.79 2.53 10.30
N THR A 76 18.63 1.97 10.63
CA THR A 76 17.49 1.85 9.72
C THR A 76 16.92 3.22 9.33
N ILE A 77 16.79 4.15 10.28
CA ILE A 77 16.29 5.51 9.99
C ILE A 77 17.24 6.25 9.05
N GLU A 78 18.56 6.20 9.30
CA GLU A 78 19.55 6.82 8.42
C GLU A 78 19.51 6.23 7.01
N TYR A 79 19.37 4.91 6.90
CA TYR A 79 19.18 4.24 5.63
C TYR A 79 17.96 4.78 4.88
N TYR A 80 16.81 4.90 5.55
CA TYR A 80 15.59 5.42 4.93
C TYR A 80 15.68 6.89 4.55
N ARG A 81 16.34 7.73 5.35
CA ARG A 81 16.61 9.13 5.00
C ARG A 81 17.41 9.24 3.70
N LYS A 82 18.50 8.47 3.59
CA LYS A 82 19.30 8.38 2.35
C LYS A 82 18.52 7.81 1.16
N TYR A 83 17.69 6.81 1.42
CA TYR A 83 16.80 6.25 0.39
C TYR A 83 15.87 7.32 -0.18
N VAL A 84 15.21 8.09 0.69
CA VAL A 84 14.27 9.15 0.29
C VAL A 84 14.99 10.27 -0.47
N GLU A 85 16.12 10.74 0.04
CA GLU A 85 16.94 11.76 -0.62
C GLU A 85 17.31 11.32 -2.04
N ARG A 86 17.85 10.10 -2.18
CA ARG A 86 18.25 9.56 -3.47
C ARG A 86 17.07 9.41 -4.42
N LYS A 87 15.94 8.87 -3.97
CA LYS A 87 14.74 8.69 -4.79
C LYS A 87 14.18 10.02 -5.28
N ASN A 88 14.12 11.02 -4.41
CA ASN A 88 13.65 12.36 -4.75
C ASN A 88 14.60 13.11 -5.68
N TYR A 89 15.91 12.85 -5.59
CA TYR A 89 16.91 13.40 -6.50
C TYR A 89 16.84 12.75 -7.89
N GLU A 90 16.78 11.41 -7.94
CA GLU A 90 16.74 10.64 -9.20
C GLU A 90 15.47 10.92 -10.02
N GLN A 91 14.33 11.15 -9.36
CA GLN A 91 13.01 11.37 -10.00
C GLN A 91 12.70 10.37 -11.11
N PHE A 92 13.09 9.11 -10.88
CA PHE A 92 13.03 8.08 -11.91
C PHE A 92 11.60 7.88 -12.40
N MET A 93 11.40 8.04 -13.71
CA MET A 93 10.11 7.89 -14.37
C MET A 93 9.97 6.49 -14.97
N TYR A 94 9.13 5.67 -14.34
CA TYR A 94 8.76 4.36 -14.84
C TYR A 94 7.94 4.49 -16.12
N ASN A 95 8.08 3.50 -17.01
CA ASN A 95 7.35 3.38 -18.27
C ASN A 95 7.52 4.53 -19.27
N LYS A 96 8.43 5.48 -19.03
CA LYS A 96 8.65 6.62 -19.92
C LYS A 96 8.82 6.23 -21.40
N HIS A 97 9.47 5.10 -21.67
CA HIS A 97 9.71 4.60 -23.03
C HIS A 97 8.44 4.07 -23.73
N LEU A 98 7.38 3.75 -23.00
CA LEU A 98 6.12 3.23 -23.54
C LEU A 98 5.15 4.33 -23.98
N PHE A 99 5.39 5.58 -23.56
CA PHE A 99 4.48 6.70 -23.77
C PHE A 99 5.19 7.85 -24.49
N SER A 100 4.48 8.48 -25.43
CA SER A 100 5.00 9.64 -26.15
C SER A 100 5.18 10.84 -25.21
N SER A 101 6.07 11.77 -25.57
CA SER A 101 6.49 12.89 -24.71
C SER A 101 5.41 13.95 -24.45
N SER A 102 4.23 13.86 -25.06
CA SER A 102 3.15 14.83 -24.87
C SER A 102 2.28 14.49 -23.65
N THR A 103 2.85 14.63 -22.45
CA THR A 103 2.07 14.61 -21.21
C THR A 103 1.15 15.84 -21.19
N ARG A 104 -0.17 15.61 -21.07
CA ARG A 104 -1.18 16.68 -21.02
C ARG A 104 -1.69 16.95 -19.62
N TYR A 105 -1.70 15.92 -18.77
CA TYR A 105 -2.21 16.00 -17.41
C TYR A 105 -1.17 15.48 -16.41
N VAL A 106 -1.20 16.01 -15.20
CA VAL A 106 -0.42 15.50 -14.06
C VAL A 106 -1.38 15.20 -12.92
N LEU A 107 -1.32 13.95 -12.44
CA LEU A 107 -2.10 13.51 -11.28
C LEU A 107 -1.15 13.25 -10.12
N LEU A 108 -1.25 14.04 -9.07
CA LEU A 108 -0.52 13.84 -7.82
C LEU A 108 -1.40 13.09 -6.83
N VAL A 109 -0.90 11.95 -6.32
CA VAL A 109 -1.63 11.07 -5.41
C VAL A 109 -0.87 10.98 -4.10
N GLN A 110 -1.48 11.41 -3.00
CA GLN A 110 -0.90 11.23 -1.67
C GLN A 110 -1.15 9.79 -1.18
N VAL A 111 -0.08 9.10 -0.79
CA VAL A 111 -0.08 7.70 -0.38
C VAL A 111 0.47 7.57 1.03
N HIS A 112 -0.27 6.86 1.89
CA HIS A 112 0.16 6.48 3.24
C HIS A 112 0.47 4.98 3.30
N THR A 113 -0.31 4.20 4.06
CA THR A 113 -0.05 2.76 4.33
C THR A 113 -1.19 1.83 3.87
N ARG A 114 -2.28 2.38 3.32
CA ARG A 114 -3.49 1.60 3.01
C ARG A 114 -3.43 0.93 1.63
N VAL A 115 -2.60 -0.11 1.51
CA VAL A 115 -2.33 -0.82 0.23
C VAL A 115 -3.59 -1.34 -0.48
N VAL A 116 -4.60 -1.81 0.24
CA VAL A 116 -5.85 -2.32 -0.34
C VAL A 116 -6.61 -1.23 -1.11
N TYR A 117 -6.65 -0.01 -0.57
CA TYR A 117 -7.29 1.11 -1.25
C TYR A 117 -6.45 1.61 -2.42
N LEU A 118 -5.13 1.64 -2.29
CA LEU A 118 -4.24 2.00 -3.39
C LEU A 118 -4.39 1.04 -4.57
N LYS A 119 -4.50 -0.28 -4.31
CA LYS A 119 -4.75 -1.28 -5.35
C LYS A 119 -6.05 -1.01 -6.10
N LYS A 120 -7.16 -0.83 -5.37
CA LYS A 120 -8.46 -0.50 -5.98
C LYS A 120 -8.41 0.81 -6.76
N PHE A 121 -7.71 1.82 -6.26
CA PHE A 121 -7.51 3.09 -6.94
C PHE A 121 -6.75 2.91 -8.28
N ILE A 122 -5.66 2.14 -8.29
CA ILE A 122 -4.90 1.82 -9.51
C ILE A 122 -5.76 1.03 -10.51
N GLU A 123 -6.55 0.07 -10.04
CA GLU A 123 -7.49 -0.68 -10.87
C GLU A 123 -8.52 0.25 -11.54
N MET A 124 -9.04 1.24 -10.80
CA MET A 124 -9.95 2.25 -11.36
C MET A 124 -9.25 3.17 -12.36
N LEU A 125 -8.03 3.65 -12.05
CA LEU A 125 -7.24 4.49 -12.97
C LEU A 125 -7.02 3.83 -14.32
N ARG A 126 -6.82 2.51 -14.35
CA ARG A 126 -6.63 1.76 -15.60
C ARG A 126 -7.81 1.88 -16.57
N SER A 127 -9.01 2.15 -16.07
CA SER A 127 -10.22 2.28 -16.88
C SER A 127 -10.46 3.69 -17.44
N VAL A 128 -9.62 4.66 -17.09
CA VAL A 128 -9.76 6.06 -17.56
C VAL A 128 -9.26 6.16 -19.01
N GLU A 129 -10.10 6.67 -19.90
CA GLU A 129 -9.86 6.74 -21.35
C GLU A 129 -8.56 7.48 -21.71
N THR A 130 -8.29 8.62 -21.04
CA THR A 130 -7.13 9.48 -21.33
C THR A 130 -5.95 9.26 -20.38
N ILE A 131 -5.88 8.09 -19.72
CA ILE A 131 -4.82 7.83 -18.73
C ILE A 131 -3.42 7.80 -19.35
N ASN A 132 -3.32 7.36 -20.61
CA ASN A 132 -2.08 7.33 -21.37
C ASN A 132 -1.47 8.72 -21.66
N GLU A 133 -2.26 9.79 -21.57
CA GLU A 133 -1.83 11.19 -21.72
C GLU A 133 -1.44 11.84 -20.38
N THR A 134 -1.47 11.07 -19.29
CA THR A 134 -1.28 11.55 -17.92
C THR A 134 0.05 11.06 -17.34
N LEU A 135 0.75 11.92 -16.60
CA LEU A 135 1.81 11.52 -15.67
C LEU A 135 1.22 11.34 -14.28
N VAL A 136 1.40 10.18 -13.66
CA VAL A 136 0.96 9.93 -12.29
C VAL A 136 2.15 10.01 -11.34
N ILE A 137 2.06 10.88 -10.35
CA ILE A 137 3.07 11.06 -9.31
C ILE A 137 2.49 10.54 -8.00
N PHE A 138 3.07 9.49 -7.43
CA PHE A 138 2.72 9.02 -6.09
C PHE A 138 3.64 9.70 -5.07
N SER A 139 3.04 10.45 -4.15
CA SER A 139 3.72 11.15 -3.06
C SER A 139 3.51 10.37 -1.76
N HIS A 140 4.56 9.75 -1.28
CA HIS A 140 4.53 8.84 -0.14
C HIS A 140 4.96 9.55 1.14
N ASP A 141 4.19 9.45 2.22
CA ASP A 141 4.65 9.83 3.56
C ASP A 141 5.12 8.64 4.40
N PHE A 142 5.07 7.43 3.83
CA PHE A 142 5.54 6.20 4.47
C PHE A 142 6.19 5.27 3.44
N ILE A 143 7.34 4.71 3.80
CA ILE A 143 8.10 3.75 3.00
C ILE A 143 7.58 2.35 3.35
N ASP A 144 6.74 1.81 2.46
CA ASP A 144 6.20 0.46 2.54
C ASP A 144 6.60 -0.33 1.29
N PRO A 145 7.38 -1.43 1.43
CA PRO A 145 7.76 -2.29 0.31
C PRO A 145 6.58 -2.81 -0.50
N LYS A 146 5.43 -3.11 0.13
CA LYS A 146 4.24 -3.62 -0.56
C LYS A 146 3.64 -2.56 -1.48
N ILE A 147 3.60 -1.31 -1.02
CA ILE A 147 3.14 -0.15 -1.80
C ILE A 147 4.12 0.13 -2.94
N ASN A 148 5.43 0.11 -2.66
CA ASN A 148 6.45 0.34 -3.68
C ASN A 148 6.33 -0.68 -4.82
N ILE A 149 6.23 -1.98 -4.49
CA ILE A 149 6.04 -3.05 -5.49
C ILE A 149 4.76 -2.82 -6.30
N LEU A 150 3.66 -2.46 -5.64
CA LEU A 150 2.39 -2.20 -6.31
C LEU A 150 2.50 -1.06 -7.32
N VAL A 151 3.17 0.03 -6.95
CA VAL A 151 3.36 1.21 -7.82
C VAL A 151 4.34 0.91 -8.96
N THR A 152 5.44 0.20 -8.69
CA THR A 152 6.42 -0.15 -9.74
C THR A 152 5.86 -1.12 -10.78
N ASN A 153 4.84 -1.92 -10.42
CA ASN A 153 4.20 -2.87 -11.32
C ASN A 153 3.11 -2.26 -12.21
N ILE A 154 2.86 -0.94 -12.11
CA ILE A 154 1.97 -0.23 -13.03
C ILE A 154 2.63 -0.20 -14.41
N THR A 155 1.90 -0.58 -15.46
CA THR A 155 2.44 -0.65 -16.85
C THR A 155 1.67 0.18 -17.87
N PHE A 156 0.56 0.80 -17.47
CA PHE A 156 -0.38 1.47 -18.39
C PHE A 156 -0.29 3.01 -18.38
N VAL A 157 0.63 3.58 -17.60
CA VAL A 157 0.83 5.03 -17.48
C VAL A 157 2.28 5.32 -17.04
N PRO A 158 2.90 6.45 -17.42
CA PRO A 158 4.17 6.86 -16.84
C PRO A 158 3.99 7.25 -15.36
N VAL A 159 4.92 6.80 -14.53
CA VAL A 159 4.82 6.92 -13.07
C VAL A 159 6.11 7.48 -12.48
N ILE A 160 5.98 8.41 -11.53
CA ILE A 160 7.06 8.85 -10.64
C ILE A 160 6.65 8.57 -9.19
N GLN A 161 7.61 8.18 -8.36
CA GLN A 161 7.44 8.11 -6.91
C GLN A 161 8.31 9.17 -6.25
N ILE A 162 7.70 9.99 -5.39
CA ILE A 162 8.40 10.93 -4.52
C ILE A 162 8.03 10.62 -3.07
N PHE A 163 8.96 10.87 -2.15
CA PHE A 163 8.80 10.56 -0.74
C PHE A 163 8.90 11.84 0.08
N TYR A 164 7.97 12.04 1.00
CA TYR A 164 7.99 13.17 1.91
C TYR A 164 9.20 13.03 2.85
N PRO A 165 10.16 13.97 2.82
CA PRO A 165 11.43 13.78 3.51
C PRO A 165 11.35 14.01 5.02
N PHE A 166 10.23 14.49 5.55
CA PHE A 166 10.04 14.81 6.97
C PHE A 166 8.90 14.00 7.59
N SER A 167 8.74 12.73 7.21
CA SER A 167 7.70 11.88 7.79
C SER A 167 8.02 11.41 9.19
N GLN A 168 6.99 11.03 9.96
CA GLN A 168 7.16 10.45 11.30
C GLN A 168 7.99 9.15 11.28
N GLN A 169 7.96 8.39 10.18
CA GLN A 169 8.81 7.21 10.02
C GLN A 169 10.30 7.56 9.99
N LEU A 170 10.65 8.72 9.44
CA LEU A 170 12.02 9.21 9.33
C LEU A 170 12.48 9.98 10.58
N TYR A 171 11.54 10.50 11.36
CA TYR A 171 11.79 11.28 12.58
C TYR A 171 10.83 10.81 13.66
N PRO A 172 11.04 9.62 14.28
CA PRO A 172 10.08 9.08 15.24
C PRO A 172 10.14 9.79 16.61
N ASP A 173 11.34 10.17 17.05
CA ASP A 173 11.63 10.65 18.42
C ASP A 173 12.09 12.12 18.45
N GLU A 174 11.89 12.86 17.36
CA GLU A 174 12.20 14.29 17.24
C GLU A 174 11.18 14.94 16.28
N PHE A 175 10.95 16.25 16.39
CA PHE A 175 10.05 16.96 15.49
C PHE A 175 10.40 16.68 14.00
N PRO A 176 9.44 16.32 13.13
CA PRO A 176 7.97 16.39 13.30
C PRO A 176 7.28 15.11 13.84
N GLY A 177 8.04 14.14 14.33
CA GLY A 177 7.50 13.04 15.13
C GLY A 177 7.14 13.44 16.55
N LEU A 178 7.16 12.46 17.45
CA LEU A 178 6.84 12.68 18.85
C LEU A 178 8.15 12.88 19.61
N ASP A 179 8.48 14.13 19.91
CA ASP A 179 9.65 14.42 20.73
C ASP A 179 9.35 14.01 22.19
N PRO A 180 10.27 13.34 22.90
CA PRO A 180 10.11 13.03 24.32
C PRO A 180 9.85 14.25 25.22
N ASN A 181 10.21 15.45 24.76
CA ASN A 181 9.99 16.72 25.46
C ASN A 181 8.70 17.45 25.06
N ASP A 182 7.90 16.87 24.16
CA ASP A 182 6.62 17.46 23.77
C ASP A 182 5.64 17.49 24.96
N CYS A 183 4.87 18.57 25.05
CA CYS A 183 3.79 18.66 26.02
C CYS A 183 2.75 17.57 25.73
N PRO A 184 2.27 16.82 26.75
CA PRO A 184 1.17 15.88 26.56
C PRO A 184 -0.05 16.59 25.95
N ARG A 185 -0.71 15.92 25.00
CA ARG A 185 -1.83 16.49 24.23
C ARG A 185 -2.91 17.15 25.09
N ASP A 186 -3.20 16.54 26.24
CA ASP A 186 -4.29 16.96 27.13
C ASP A 186 -3.80 17.83 28.31
N LEU A 187 -2.54 18.31 28.29
CA LEU A 187 -2.03 19.21 29.30
C LEU A 187 -2.64 20.61 29.13
N ALA A 188 -3.29 21.11 30.18
CA ALA A 188 -3.78 22.49 30.20
C ALA A 188 -2.59 23.46 30.14
N LYS A 189 -2.70 24.53 29.33
CA LYS A 189 -1.65 25.53 29.11
C LYS A 189 -1.08 26.19 30.38
N HIS A 190 -1.82 26.15 31.49
CA HIS A 190 -1.44 26.78 32.75
C HIS A 190 -0.84 25.81 33.78
N LYS A 191 -0.49 24.59 33.36
CA LYS A 191 0.23 23.61 34.19
C LYS A 191 1.70 23.53 33.81
#